data_AF-A0A940X881-F1
#
_entry.id   AF-A0A940X881-F1
#
_cell.length_a   1.000
_cell.length_b   1.000
_cell.length_c   1.000
_cell.angle_alpha   90.00
_cell.angle_beta   90.00
_cell.angle_gamma   90.00
#
_symmetry.space_group_name_H-M   'P 1'
#
loop_
_entity.id
_entity.type
_entity.pdbx_description
1 polymer ?
#
loop_
_entity_poly.entity_id
_entity_poly.type
_entity_poly.pdbx_seq_one_letter_code
_entity_poly.pdbx_strand_id
1 'polypeptide(L)'
;MSKNLNRIVFMFFSVLVLVSCRTPKPVLSEEKTKTITIKEILHDTIFKIEKDSSTFRALLECQNGKVVFKNVTQVEPGRTLKGPKVRLDNNKLIVDCELKKQELYAFWKSQQVKEVEVKTVNTTKFINQLTFWQKVQIWLGRIFLLILIYYVGRFLLRFYRII
;
A
#
# COMPACT_ATOMS: atom_id res chain seq x y z
N MET A 1 -41.24 32.37 -57.23
CA MET A 1 -39.78 32.29 -56.99
C MET A 1 -39.39 31.77 -55.60
N SER A 2 -40.09 32.09 -54.50
CA SER A 2 -39.62 31.74 -53.13
C SER A 2 -39.67 30.25 -52.74
N LYS A 3 -40.62 29.46 -53.26
CA LYS A 3 -40.75 28.02 -52.89
C LYS A 3 -39.57 27.15 -53.36
N ASN A 4 -39.02 27.44 -54.54
CA ASN A 4 -37.87 26.68 -55.08
C ASN A 4 -36.56 27.08 -54.39
N LEU A 5 -36.40 28.37 -54.05
CA LEU A 5 -35.22 28.86 -53.31
C LEU A 5 -35.19 28.28 -51.88
N ASN A 6 -36.33 28.26 -51.18
CA ASN A 6 -36.43 27.65 -49.85
C ASN A 6 -36.12 26.14 -49.87
N ARG A 7 -36.54 25.41 -50.91
CA ARG A 7 -36.19 23.98 -51.07
C ARG A 7 -34.68 23.76 -51.27
N ILE A 8 -34.02 24.61 -52.06
CA ILE A 8 -32.57 24.53 -52.28
C ILE A 8 -31.81 24.85 -50.99
N VAL A 9 -32.23 25.87 -50.25
CA VAL A 9 -31.61 26.24 -48.96
C VAL A 9 -31.79 25.13 -47.93
N PHE A 10 -32.98 24.50 -47.85
CA PHE A 10 -33.22 23.38 -46.94
C PHE A 10 -32.37 22.15 -47.28
N MET A 11 -32.22 21.84 -48.57
CA MET A 11 -31.32 20.77 -49.03
C MET A 11 -29.87 21.04 -48.64
N PHE A 12 -29.38 22.26 -48.86
CA PHE A 12 -28.01 22.63 -48.51
C PHE A 12 -27.76 22.58 -46.99
N PHE A 13 -28.72 23.04 -46.20
CA PHE A 13 -28.65 23.00 -44.73
C PHE A 13 -28.64 21.56 -44.19
N SER A 14 -29.41 20.65 -44.79
CA SER A 14 -29.43 19.24 -44.39
C SER A 14 -28.09 18.52 -44.62
N VAL A 15 -27.38 18.84 -45.71
CA VAL A 15 -26.05 18.29 -46.00
C VAL A 15 -25.00 18.79 -44.99
N LEU A 16 -25.10 20.06 -44.58
CA LEU A 16 -24.18 20.65 -43.59
C LEU A 16 -24.29 19.99 -42.21
N VAL A 17 -25.50 19.63 -41.78
CA VAL A 17 -25.72 18.99 -40.46
C VAL A 17 -25.06 17.60 -40.39
N LEU A 18 -25.07 16.85 -41.50
CA LEU A 18 -24.48 15.50 -41.55
C LEU A 18 -22.94 15.47 -41.47
N VAL A 19 -22.25 16.59 -41.78
CA VAL A 19 -20.78 16.68 -41.76
C VAL A 19 -20.24 17.10 -40.38
N SER A 20 -21.11 17.46 -39.42
CA SER A 20 -20.71 18.07 -38.15
C SER A 20 -20.54 17.09 -36.97
N CYS A 21 -20.61 15.78 -37.20
CA CYS A 21 -20.39 14.80 -36.13
C CYS A 21 -18.92 14.80 -35.66
N ARG A 22 -18.68 15.42 -34.49
CA ARG A 22 -17.37 15.45 -33.83
C ARG A 22 -17.24 14.25 -32.89
N THR A 23 -16.29 13.36 -33.16
CA THR A 23 -16.03 12.20 -32.29
C THR A 23 -15.49 12.66 -30.93
N PRO A 24 -16.02 12.16 -29.79
CA PRO A 24 -15.49 12.47 -28.46
C PRO A 24 -14.06 11.93 -28.31
N LYS A 25 -13.19 12.72 -27.69
CA LYS A 25 -11.82 12.31 -27.38
C LYS A 25 -11.84 11.37 -26.16
N PRO A 26 -11.07 10.27 -26.15
CA PRO A 26 -11.01 9.41 -24.99
C PRO A 26 -10.29 10.10 -23.83
N VAL A 27 -10.80 9.87 -22.62
CA VAL A 27 -10.23 10.35 -21.36
C VAL A 27 -9.19 9.33 -20.88
N LEU A 28 -7.99 9.80 -20.53
CA LEU A 28 -6.96 8.99 -19.89
C LEU A 28 -7.42 8.69 -18.45
N SER A 29 -7.65 7.43 -18.10
CA SER A 29 -7.96 7.04 -16.72
C SER A 29 -6.67 6.55 -16.06
N GLU A 30 -6.16 7.33 -15.10
CA GLU A 30 -5.04 6.92 -14.25
C GLU A 30 -5.56 6.05 -13.11
N GLU A 31 -5.38 4.73 -13.20
CA GLU A 31 -5.62 3.83 -12.08
C GLU A 31 -4.38 3.80 -11.18
N LYS A 32 -4.52 4.28 -9.94
CA LYS A 32 -3.43 4.29 -8.95
C LYS A 32 -3.57 3.08 -8.02
N THR A 33 -2.94 1.97 -8.36
CA THR A 33 -2.82 0.82 -7.46
C THR A 33 -1.70 1.03 -6.44
N LYS A 34 -2.04 1.16 -5.15
CA LYS A 34 -1.06 1.18 -4.05
C LYS A 34 -0.80 -0.24 -3.56
N THR A 35 0.46 -0.69 -3.64
CA THR A 35 0.89 -1.97 -3.05
C THR A 35 1.73 -1.68 -1.81
N ILE A 36 1.31 -2.18 -0.65
CA ILE A 36 2.02 -2.02 0.63
C ILE A 36 2.80 -3.30 0.91
N THR A 37 4.13 -3.22 0.99
CA THR A 37 4.98 -4.37 1.33
C THR A 37 5.40 -4.29 2.79
N ILE A 38 4.88 -5.19 3.62
CA ILE A 38 5.21 -5.30 5.05
C ILE A 38 6.38 -6.28 5.19
N LYS A 39 7.54 -5.81 5.66
CA LYS A 39 8.70 -6.66 5.95
C LYS A 39 8.85 -6.84 7.46
N GLU A 40 8.71 -8.06 7.95
CA GLU A 40 9.06 -8.42 9.32
C GLU A 40 10.55 -8.77 9.41
N ILE A 41 11.29 -8.09 10.29
CA ILE A 41 12.69 -8.41 10.57
C ILE A 41 12.76 -9.00 11.98
N LEU A 42 13.38 -10.17 12.08
CA LEU A 42 13.64 -10.87 13.33
C LEU A 42 15.03 -10.45 13.83
N HIS A 43 15.09 -9.95 15.07
CA HIS A 43 16.32 -9.47 15.69
C HIS A 43 16.72 -10.39 16.85
N ASP A 44 17.97 -10.85 16.83
CA ASP A 44 18.55 -11.62 17.93
C ASP A 44 19.14 -10.68 18.97
N THR A 45 18.62 -10.71 20.20
CA THR A 45 19.12 -9.89 21.31
C THR A 45 19.46 -10.74 22.52
N ILE A 46 20.57 -10.39 23.19
CA ILE A 46 21.03 -11.07 24.40
C ILE A 46 20.47 -10.32 25.62
N PHE A 47 19.63 -10.97 26.41
CA PHE A 47 19.18 -10.46 27.71
C PHE A 47 20.27 -10.70 28.75
N LYS A 48 20.83 -9.61 29.30
CA LYS A 48 21.82 -9.67 30.39
C LYS A 48 21.10 -9.63 31.73
N ILE A 49 21.12 -10.74 32.47
CA ILE A 49 20.59 -10.80 33.84
C ILE A 49 21.69 -10.32 34.79
N GLU A 50 21.38 -9.35 35.65
CA GLU A 50 22.31 -8.89 36.67
C GLU A 50 22.52 -9.96 37.76
N LYS A 51 23.72 -9.96 38.37
CA LYS A 51 24.01 -10.86 39.48
C LYS A 51 23.10 -10.53 40.66
N ASP A 52 22.51 -11.56 41.26
CA ASP A 52 21.70 -11.46 42.47
C ASP A 52 22.35 -12.23 43.64
N SER A 53 22.09 -11.80 44.87
CA SER A 53 22.63 -12.43 46.08
C SER A 53 21.71 -12.26 47.28
N SER A 54 21.56 -13.32 48.07
CA SER A 54 20.83 -13.34 49.35
C SER A 54 21.79 -13.61 50.50
N THR A 55 21.53 -13.05 51.69
CA THR A 55 22.44 -13.13 52.84
C THR A 55 21.79 -13.77 54.06
N PHE A 56 22.55 -14.60 54.78
CA PHE A 56 22.17 -15.15 56.08
C PHE A 56 23.32 -15.06 57.07
N ARG A 57 23.04 -14.60 58.29
CA ARG A 57 24.00 -14.55 59.39
C ARG A 57 23.35 -15.03 60.67
N ALA A 58 24.00 -15.98 61.33
CA ALA A 58 23.58 -16.48 62.63
C ALA A 58 24.80 -16.82 63.49
N LEU A 59 24.63 -16.71 64.79
CA LEU A 59 25.60 -17.14 65.78
C LEU A 59 25.29 -18.58 66.19
N LEU A 60 26.29 -19.44 66.05
CA LEU A 60 26.23 -20.86 66.39
C LEU A 60 26.87 -21.10 67.75
N GLU A 61 26.26 -21.94 68.57
CA GLU A 61 26.79 -22.35 69.87
C GLU A 61 26.80 -23.88 69.97
N CYS A 62 27.78 -24.43 70.67
CA CYS A 62 27.85 -25.86 70.95
C CYS A 62 27.28 -26.11 72.34
N GLN A 63 26.16 -26.82 72.42
CA GLN A 63 25.54 -27.23 73.67
C GLN A 63 25.60 -28.76 73.75
N ASN A 64 26.31 -29.30 74.74
CA ASN A 64 26.45 -30.74 74.97
C ASN A 64 26.92 -31.53 73.73
N GLY A 65 27.87 -31.00 72.97
CA GLY A 65 28.41 -31.63 71.76
C GLY A 65 27.54 -31.49 70.50
N LYS A 66 26.39 -30.82 70.59
CA LYS A 66 25.50 -30.51 69.46
C LYS A 66 25.55 -29.03 69.11
N VAL A 67 25.65 -28.74 67.82
CA VAL A 67 25.63 -27.36 67.30
C VAL A 67 24.19 -26.86 67.20
N VAL A 68 23.89 -25.73 67.83
CA VAL A 68 22.56 -25.09 67.83
C VAL A 68 22.66 -23.62 67.41
N PHE A 69 21.57 -23.08 66.85
CA PHE A 69 21.46 -21.65 66.59
C PHE A 69 21.21 -20.91 67.91
N LYS A 70 22.12 -20.02 68.29
CA LYS A 70 21.95 -19.15 69.47
C LYS A 70 21.13 -17.91 69.12
N ASN A 71 21.46 -17.27 68.00
CA ASN A 71 20.72 -16.11 67.51
C ASN A 71 20.85 -15.99 65.99
N VAL A 72 19.77 -15.62 65.30
CA VAL A 72 19.78 -15.30 63.87
C VAL A 72 19.79 -13.79 63.73
N THR A 73 20.92 -13.25 63.28
CA THR A 73 21.17 -11.80 63.24
C THR A 73 20.63 -11.15 61.97
N GLN A 74 20.67 -11.86 60.84
CA GLN A 74 20.31 -11.29 59.54
C GLN A 74 19.81 -12.37 58.59
N VAL A 75 18.64 -12.14 57.99
CA VAL A 75 18.10 -12.92 56.88
C VAL A 75 17.56 -11.95 55.84
N GLU A 76 18.29 -11.77 54.75
CA GLU A 76 17.93 -10.82 53.71
C GLU A 76 17.78 -11.51 52.35
N PRO A 77 16.61 -11.38 51.71
CA PRO A 77 16.42 -11.83 50.34
C PRO A 77 17.22 -10.95 49.36
N GLY A 78 17.55 -11.53 48.21
CA GLY A 78 18.04 -10.77 47.06
C GLY A 78 16.91 -10.08 46.31
N ARG A 79 17.19 -9.59 45.11
CA ARG A 79 16.17 -8.98 44.23
C ARG A 79 15.13 -10.01 43.75
N THR A 80 15.62 -11.18 43.34
CA THR A 80 14.81 -12.29 42.82
C THR A 80 14.98 -13.56 43.68
N LEU A 81 16.17 -13.74 44.27
CA LEU A 81 16.48 -14.81 45.19
C LEU A 81 15.73 -14.63 46.52
N LYS A 82 15.05 -15.69 46.97
CA LYS A 82 14.45 -15.70 48.30
C LYS A 82 15.54 -15.74 49.38
N GLY A 83 15.16 -15.34 50.60
CA GLY A 83 16.00 -15.58 51.77
C GLY A 83 16.35 -17.07 51.89
N PRO A 84 17.61 -17.41 52.15
CA PRO A 84 18.06 -18.80 52.20
C PRO A 84 17.42 -19.54 53.37
N LYS A 85 17.00 -20.78 53.13
CA LYS A 85 16.46 -21.67 54.16
C LYS A 85 17.62 -22.40 54.80
N VAL A 86 17.80 -22.19 56.10
CA VAL A 86 18.93 -22.75 56.84
C VAL A 86 18.44 -23.75 57.88
N ARG A 87 19.04 -24.94 57.87
CA ARG A 87 18.72 -26.04 58.80
C ARG A 87 20.01 -26.61 59.39
N LEU A 88 19.96 -27.03 60.65
CA LEU A 88 21.01 -27.81 61.30
C LEU A 88 20.48 -29.23 61.49
N ASP A 89 21.17 -30.22 60.94
CA ASP A 89 20.87 -31.63 61.13
C ASP A 89 22.15 -32.41 61.44
N ASN A 90 22.21 -33.07 62.60
CA ASN A 90 23.38 -33.84 63.05
C ASN A 90 24.71 -33.08 62.91
N ASN A 91 24.77 -31.84 63.42
CA ASN A 91 25.92 -30.94 63.32
C ASN A 91 26.32 -30.54 61.89
N LYS A 92 25.48 -30.80 60.89
CA LYS A 92 25.65 -30.32 59.51
C LYS A 92 24.75 -29.12 59.26
N LEU A 93 25.32 -28.07 58.70
CA LEU A 93 24.59 -26.89 58.26
C LEU A 93 24.13 -27.11 56.81
N ILE A 94 22.83 -27.09 56.58
CA ILE A 94 22.21 -27.21 55.26
C ILE A 94 21.62 -25.84 54.90
N VAL A 95 22.01 -25.31 53.75
CA VAL A 95 21.61 -23.99 53.25
C VAL A 95 21.00 -24.16 51.87
N ASP A 96 19.69 -23.95 51.76
CA ASP A 96 18.94 -24.06 50.51
C ASP A 96 18.55 -22.67 50.00
N CYS A 97 18.94 -22.35 48.76
CA CYS A 97 18.57 -21.11 48.08
C CYS A 97 17.59 -21.42 46.95
N GLU A 98 16.36 -20.88 47.03
CA GLU A 98 15.32 -21.10 46.02
C GLU A 98 15.14 -19.86 45.12
N LEU A 99 15.22 -20.08 43.81
CA LEU A 99 14.85 -19.10 42.79
C LEU A 99 13.61 -19.61 42.04
N LYS A 100 12.60 -18.75 41.84
CA LYS A 100 11.46 -19.11 40.97
C LYS A 100 11.94 -19.20 39.52
N LYS A 101 11.43 -20.18 38.78
CA LYS A 101 11.71 -20.33 37.34
C LYS A 101 11.39 -19.00 36.63
N GLN A 102 12.40 -18.41 35.99
CA GLN A 102 12.23 -17.24 35.15
C GLN A 102 12.06 -17.71 33.71
N GLU A 103 10.92 -17.40 33.09
CA GLU A 103 10.69 -17.69 31.67
C GLU A 103 11.09 -16.46 30.86
N LEU A 104 12.20 -16.55 30.13
CA LEU A 104 12.72 -15.48 29.29
C LEU A 104 12.26 -15.75 27.85
N TYR A 105 11.22 -15.03 27.41
CA TYR A 105 10.76 -15.06 26.03
C TYR A 105 11.37 -13.87 25.27
N ALA A 106 12.35 -14.15 24.43
CA ALA A 106 13.17 -13.16 23.75
C ALA A 106 12.94 -13.20 22.24
N PHE A 107 11.78 -12.73 21.78
CA PHE A 107 11.57 -12.47 20.35
C PHE A 107 10.91 -11.10 20.22
N TRP A 108 11.65 -10.09 19.79
CA TRP A 108 11.07 -8.80 19.40
C TRP A 108 11.05 -8.70 17.87
N LYS A 109 9.85 -8.48 17.32
CA LYS A 109 9.63 -8.31 15.88
C LYS A 109 9.51 -6.82 15.59
N SER A 110 10.37 -6.28 14.72
CA SER A 110 10.15 -4.94 14.17
C SER A 110 9.44 -5.07 12.82
N GLN A 111 8.26 -4.47 12.69
CA GLN A 111 7.60 -4.33 11.39
C GLN A 111 8.09 -3.05 10.72
N GLN A 112 8.70 -3.18 9.54
CA GLN A 112 8.99 -2.03 8.68
C GLN A 112 8.02 -2.04 7.51
N VAL A 113 7.12 -1.06 7.49
CA VAL A 113 6.19 -0.83 6.39
C VAL A 113 6.93 -0.01 5.32
N LYS A 114 7.25 -0.65 4.19
CA LYS A 114 7.75 0.07 3.02
C LYS A 114 6.58 0.27 2.06
N GLU A 115 6.05 1.49 2.04
CA GLU A 115 5.09 1.92 1.03
C GLU A 115 5.84 2.20 -0.27
N VAL A 116 5.73 1.31 -1.26
CA VAL A 116 6.28 1.55 -2.60
C VAL A 116 5.11 1.89 -3.51
N GLU A 117 4.93 3.18 -3.80
CA GLU A 117 3.91 3.65 -4.74
C GLU A 117 4.38 3.38 -6.19
N VAL A 118 4.00 2.22 -6.76
CA VAL A 118 4.20 1.94 -8.19
C VAL A 118 3.01 2.49 -8.97
N LYS A 119 3.22 3.57 -9.72
CA LYS A 119 2.20 4.11 -10.65
C LYS A 119 2.17 3.26 -11.93
N THR A 120 1.19 2.39 -12.06
CA THR A 120 0.95 1.64 -13.31
C THR A 120 0.04 2.49 -14.21
N VAL A 121 0.62 3.18 -15.20
CA VAL A 121 -0.16 3.97 -16.15
C VAL A 121 -0.80 3.02 -17.18
N ASN A 122 -2.07 2.67 -16.95
CA ASN A 122 -2.89 1.99 -17.96
C ASN A 122 -3.28 3.00 -19.04
N THR A 123 -2.39 3.25 -20.00
CA THR A 123 -2.70 4.05 -21.18
C THR A 123 -3.88 3.39 -21.89
N THR A 124 -5.03 4.08 -21.94
CA THR A 124 -6.13 3.70 -22.82
C THR A 124 -5.58 3.67 -24.24
N LYS A 125 -5.33 2.47 -24.78
CA LYS A 125 -4.80 2.32 -26.15
C LYS A 125 -5.77 3.01 -27.09
N PHE A 126 -5.27 4.01 -27.80
CA PHE A 126 -5.99 4.70 -28.86
C PHE A 126 -6.20 3.73 -30.03
N ILE A 127 -7.26 2.92 -29.97
CA ILE A 127 -7.53 1.86 -30.96
C ILE A 127 -8.11 2.41 -32.27
N ASN A 128 -8.68 3.62 -32.25
CA ASN A 128 -9.40 4.18 -33.40
C ASN A 128 -8.63 5.34 -34.05
N GLN A 129 -7.37 5.10 -34.42
CA GLN A 129 -6.64 6.02 -35.28
C GLN A 129 -7.10 5.86 -36.72
N LEU A 130 -7.46 6.98 -37.37
CA LEU A 130 -7.74 6.97 -38.80
C LEU A 130 -6.50 6.49 -39.54
N THR A 131 -6.65 5.36 -40.23
CA THR A 131 -5.62 4.83 -41.13
C THR A 131 -5.34 5.85 -42.22
N PHE A 132 -4.13 5.81 -42.78
CA PHE A 132 -3.75 6.69 -43.88
C PHE A 132 -4.77 6.64 -45.04
N TRP A 133 -5.25 5.45 -45.38
CA TRP A 133 -6.27 5.23 -46.41
C TRP A 133 -7.61 5.87 -46.09
N GLN A 134 -8.09 5.78 -44.85
CA GLN A 134 -9.31 6.47 -44.43
C GLN A 134 -9.17 7.99 -44.56
N LYS A 135 -8.00 8.55 -44.25
CA LYS A 135 -7.74 10.00 -44.43
C LYS A 135 -7.76 10.39 -45.90
N VAL A 136 -7.14 9.60 -46.76
CA VAL A 136 -7.14 9.81 -48.21
C VAL A 136 -8.56 9.76 -48.76
N GLN A 137 -9.37 8.77 -48.35
CA GLN A 137 -10.76 8.64 -48.79
C GLN A 137 -11.63 9.83 -48.35
N ILE A 138 -11.46 10.31 -47.12
CA ILE A 138 -12.16 11.51 -46.64
C ILE A 138 -11.76 12.75 -47.46
N TRP A 139 -10.47 12.90 -47.77
CA TRP A 139 -9.98 14.03 -48.56
C TRP A 139 -10.51 14.01 -49.99
N LEU A 140 -10.50 12.86 -50.65
CA LEU A 140 -11.10 12.65 -51.97
C LEU A 140 -12.60 12.93 -51.97
N GLY A 141 -13.33 12.45 -50.96
CA GLY A 141 -14.76 12.73 -50.80
C GLY A 141 -15.07 14.22 -50.70
N ARG A 142 -14.24 14.99 -49.98
CA ARG A 142 -14.39 16.45 -49.88
C ARG A 142 -14.16 17.15 -51.21
N ILE A 143 -13.15 16.75 -51.97
CA ILE A 143 -12.87 17.29 -53.31
C ILE A 143 -14.04 17.01 -54.24
N PHE A 144 -14.53 15.76 -54.26
CA PHE A 144 -15.67 15.39 -55.09
C PHE A 144 -16.92 16.20 -54.75
N LEU A 145 -17.18 16.44 -53.47
CA LEU A 145 -18.31 17.24 -53.02
C LEU A 145 -18.21 18.70 -53.47
N LEU A 146 -17.02 19.31 -53.41
CA LEU A 146 -16.80 20.68 -53.92
C LEU A 146 -17.05 20.77 -55.43
N ILE A 147 -16.56 19.80 -56.19
CA ILE A 147 -16.77 19.71 -57.63
C ILE A 147 -18.26 19.59 -57.94
N LEU A 148 -18.98 18.73 -57.21
CA LEU A 148 -20.42 18.54 -57.37
C LEU A 148 -21.20 19.82 -57.08
N ILE A 149 -20.87 20.55 -56.01
CA ILE A 149 -21.48 21.85 -55.70
C ILE A 149 -21.23 22.86 -56.83
N TYR A 150 -20.02 22.92 -57.37
CA TYR A 150 -19.70 23.81 -58.48
C TYR A 150 -20.56 23.53 -59.72
N TYR A 151 -20.68 22.26 -60.13
CA TYR A 151 -21.50 21.89 -61.28
C TYR A 151 -23.00 22.14 -61.04
N VAL A 152 -23.51 21.83 -59.85
CA VAL A 152 -24.91 22.11 -59.48
C VAL A 152 -25.17 23.61 -59.48
N GLY A 153 -24.27 24.42 -58.90
CA GLY A 153 -24.39 25.88 -58.93
C GLY A 153 -24.39 26.43 -60.36
N ARG A 154 -23.48 25.95 -61.22
CA ARG A 154 -23.44 26.33 -62.65
C ARG A 154 -24.72 25.90 -63.38
N PHE A 155 -25.24 24.72 -63.08
CA PHE A 155 -26.48 24.21 -63.68
C PHE A 155 -27.69 25.05 -63.26
N LEU A 156 -27.81 25.37 -61.96
CA LEU A 156 -28.86 26.23 -61.43
C LEU A 156 -28.78 27.64 -62.00
N LEU A 157 -27.58 28.24 -62.09
CA LEU A 157 -27.37 29.54 -62.74
C LEU A 157 -27.76 29.52 -64.22
N ARG A 158 -27.43 28.43 -64.94
CA ARG A 158 -27.82 28.26 -66.35
C ARG A 158 -29.34 28.16 -66.49
N PHE A 159 -30.02 27.41 -65.62
CA PHE A 159 -31.48 27.32 -65.62
C PHE A 159 -32.16 28.65 -65.26
N TYR A 160 -31.61 29.40 -64.30
CA TYR A 160 -32.14 30.71 -63.89
C TYR A 160 -31.90 31.81 -64.93
N ARG A 161 -30.97 31.62 -65.88
CA ARG A 161 -30.73 32.52 -67.00
C ARG A 161 -31.57 32.19 -68.24
N ILE A 162 -32.21 31.02 -68.24
CA ILE A 162 -33.04 30.49 -69.35
C ILE A 162 -34.54 30.68 -69.06
N ILE A 163 -34.94 30.76 -67.79
CA ILE A 163 -36.26 31.21 -67.31
C ILE A 163 -36.25 32.74 -67.15
#